data_AF-A0A822G689-F1
#
_entry.id   AF-A0A822G689-F1
#
_cell.length_a   1.000
_cell.length_b   1.000
_cell.length_c   1.000
_cell.angle_alpha   90.00
_cell.angle_beta   90.00
_cell.angle_gamma   90.00
#
_symmetry.space_group_name_H-M   'P 1'
#
loop_
_entity.id
_entity.type
_entity.pdbx_description
1 polymer ?
#
loop_
_entity_poly.entity_id
_entity_poly.type
_entity_poly.pdbx_seq_one_letter_code
_entity_poly.pdbx_strand_id
1 'polypeptide(L)' 'LNQAFIDNYNHDPELTWQYFCSQTGLYRVWPGHMWDYPEGDSDKLDLFDCRVQNWYIRATSSPRDVIILIDASGSMTGLK' A
#
# COMPACT_ATOMS: atom_id res chain seq x y z
N LEU A 1 1.52 -17.97 5.64
CA LEU A 1 2.28 -17.06 4.76
C LEU A 1 3.78 -17.27 4.85
N ASN A 2 4.41 -17.28 6.04
CA ASN A 2 5.87 -17.52 6.14
C ASN A 2 6.34 -18.79 5.42
N GLN A 3 5.71 -19.93 5.69
CA GLN A 3 6.08 -21.19 5.04
C GLN A 3 5.92 -21.10 3.51
N ALA A 4 4.78 -20.58 3.03
CA ALA A 4 4.54 -20.40 1.60
C ALA A 4 5.58 -19.50 0.93
N PHE A 5 6.02 -18.42 1.59
CA PHE A 5 7.06 -17.55 1.04
C PHE A 5 8.41 -18.27 0.91
N ILE A 6 8.78 -19.05 1.93
CA ILE A 6 10.01 -19.86 1.92
C ILE A 6 9.92 -20.93 0.83
N ASP A 7 8.79 -21.64 0.73
CA ASP A 7 8.59 -22.71 -0.25
C ASP A 7 8.65 -22.18 -1.69
N ASN A 8 8.02 -21.02 -1.96
CA ASN A 8 8.07 -20.36 -3.26
C ASN A 8 9.51 -20.00 -3.67
N TYR A 9 10.31 -19.47 -2.74
CA TYR A 9 11.71 -19.15 -3.02
C TYR A 9 12.58 -20.39 -3.19
N ASN A 10 12.33 -21.44 -2.42
CA ASN A 10 13.04 -22.71 -2.59
C ASN A 10 12.72 -23.37 -3.95
N HIS A 11 11.50 -23.14 -4.47
CA HIS A 11 11.10 -23.60 -5.79
C HIS A 11 11.70 -22.75 -6.91
N ASP A 12 11.73 -21.43 -6.74
CA ASP A 12 12.30 -20.48 -7.69
C ASP A 12 13.18 -19.43 -6.97
N PRO A 13 14.52 -19.62 -6.96
CA PRO A 13 15.45 -18.69 -6.34
C PRO A 13 15.57 -17.33 -7.05
N GLU A 14 15.10 -17.20 -8.30
CA GLU A 14 15.07 -15.91 -9.01
C GLU A 14 13.86 -15.06 -8.61
N LEU A 15 12.91 -15.63 -7.86
CA LEU A 15 11.71 -14.92 -7.40
C LEU A 15 12.07 -13.76 -6.46
N THR A 16 11.89 -12.55 -6.95
CA THR A 16 12.05 -11.33 -6.17
C THR A 16 10.74 -10.94 -5.47
N TRP A 17 10.87 -10.39 -4.25
CA TRP A 17 9.82 -9.76 -3.44
C TRP A 17 8.44 -10.42 -3.46
N GLN A 18 8.15 -11.19 -2.42
CA GLN A 18 6.82 -11.70 -2.15
C GLN A 18 6.14 -10.80 -1.12
N TYR A 19 4.93 -10.32 -1.40
CA TYR A 19 4.26 -9.37 -0.53
C TYR A 19 2.78 -9.69 -0.32
N PHE A 20 2.26 -9.27 0.82
CA PHE A 20 0.86 -9.40 1.22
C PHE A 20 0.40 -8.12 1.91
N CYS A 21 -0.78 -7.64 1.53
CA CYS A 21 -1.46 -6.54 2.21
C CYS A 21 -2.81 -7.03 2.70
N SER A 22 -3.07 -6.86 4.00
CA SER A 22 -4.36 -7.12 4.61
C SER A 22 -5.34 -5.98 4.33
N GLN A 23 -6.64 -6.28 4.32
CA GLN A 23 -7.71 -5.27 4.33
C GLN A 23 -7.61 -4.32 5.53
N THR A 24 -7.02 -4.78 6.63
CA THR A 24 -6.76 -3.97 7.83
C THR A 24 -5.54 -3.06 7.72
N GLY A 25 -4.78 -3.12 6.62
CA GLY A 25 -3.58 -2.29 6.39
C GLY A 25 -2.26 -2.93 6.82
N LEU A 26 -2.27 -4.16 7.36
CA LEU A 26 -1.05 -4.89 7.67
C LEU A 26 -0.31 -5.29 6.39
N TYR A 27 0.94 -4.85 6.25
CA TYR A 27 1.82 -5.21 5.15
C TYR A 27 2.87 -6.24 5.60
N ARG A 28 3.15 -7.23 4.74
CA ARG A 28 4.22 -8.21 4.93
C ARG A 28 4.99 -8.35 3.64
N VAL A 29 6.31 -8.41 3.74
CA VAL A 29 7.22 -8.60 2.60
C VAL A 29 8.24 -9.67 2.94
N TRP A 30 8.63 -10.45 1.93
CA TRP A 30 9.68 -11.46 1.99
C TRP A 30 10.61 -11.32 0.77
N PRO A 31 11.95 -11.36 0.95
CA PRO A 31 12.64 -11.40 2.24
C PRO A 31 12.36 -10.14 3.07
N GLY A 32 12.41 -10.27 4.39
CA GLY A 32 12.27 -9.11 5.27
C GLY A 32 13.47 -8.18 5.09
N HIS A 33 13.21 -6.88 5.00
CA HIS A 33 14.24 -5.85 5.01
C HIS A 33 13.89 -4.81 6.07
N MET A 34 14.91 -4.08 6.52
CA MET A 34 14.69 -2.90 7.35
C MET A 34 13.88 -1.90 6.54
N TRP A 35 12.79 -1.39 7.10
CA TRP A 35 11.99 -0.38 6.43
C TRP A 35 12.88 0.84 6.16
N ASP A 36 12.87 1.36 4.93
CA ASP A 36 13.73 2.47 4.47
C ASP A 36 13.26 3.82 5.04
N TYR A 37 13.14 3.87 6.37
CA TYR A 37 12.77 5.02 7.14
C TYR A 37 13.84 5.27 8.20
N PRO A 38 14.49 6.43 8.21
CA PRO A 38 15.45 6.74 9.26
C PRO A 38 14.69 6.81 10.59
N GLU A 39 14.90 5.81 11.46
CA GLU A 39 14.52 5.94 12.87
C GLU A 39 15.23 7.19 13.43
N GLY A 40 14.46 8.25 13.68
CA GLY A 40 14.96 9.48 14.31
C GLY A 40 14.99 10.75 13.46
N ASP A 41 14.61 10.72 12.17
CA ASP A 41 14.43 11.94 11.38
C ASP A 41 12.97 12.43 11.52
N SER A 42 12.70 13.24 12.54
CA SER A 42 11.34 13.71 12.89
C SER A 42 10.64 14.49 11.78
N ASP A 43 11.39 14.93 10.77
CA ASP A 43 10.88 15.73 9.64
C ASP A 43 10.32 14.87 8.50
N LYS A 44 10.49 13.55 8.57
CA LYS A 44 9.92 12.62 7.60
C LYS A 44 8.86 11.79 8.33
N LEU A 45 7.60 11.89 7.89
CA LEU A 45 6.49 11.04 8.35
C LEU A 45 6.24 9.89 7.38
N ASP A 46 6.18 8.66 7.88
CA ASP A 46 5.83 7.50 7.06
C ASP A 46 4.32 7.49 6.79
N LEU A 47 3.95 7.73 5.53
CA LEU A 47 2.57 7.70 5.05
C LEU A 47 2.26 6.45 4.23
N PHE A 48 3.12 5.43 4.30
CA PHE A 48 2.92 4.21 3.56
C PHE A 48 1.70 3.44 4.07
N ASP A 49 0.73 3.23 3.17
CA ASP A 49 -0.38 2.30 3.34
C ASP A 49 -0.39 1.34 2.13
N CYS A 50 -0.38 0.04 2.39
CA CYS A 50 -0.36 -0.96 1.34
C CYS A 50 -1.67 -1.03 0.53
N ARG A 51 -2.78 -0.52 1.08
CA ARG A 51 -4.12 -0.57 0.48
C ARG A 51 -4.35 0.47 -0.61
N VAL A 52 -3.56 1.56 -0.58
CA VAL A 52 -3.60 2.61 -1.61
C VAL A 52 -2.60 2.34 -2.74
N GLN A 53 -1.82 1.26 -2.65
CA GLN A 53 -0.86 0.91 -3.68
C GLN A 53 -1.58 0.41 -4.94
N ASN A 54 -1.05 0.79 -6.11
CA ASN A 54 -1.63 0.46 -7.41
C ASN A 54 -1.85 -1.05 -7.59
N TRP A 55 -0.90 -1.88 -7.16
CA TRP A 55 -1.02 -3.33 -7.27
C TRP A 55 -2.19 -3.87 -6.44
N TYR A 56 -2.44 -3.30 -5.26
CA TYR A 56 -3.53 -3.70 -4.37
C TYR A 56 -4.88 -3.22 -4.91
N ILE A 57 -4.98 -1.95 -5.31
CA ILE A 57 -6.22 -1.38 -5.87
C ILE A 57 -6.67 -2.16 -7.10
N ARG A 58 -5.74 -2.51 -7.98
CA ARG A 58 -6.02 -3.29 -9.20
C ARG A 58 -6.42 -4.74 -8.91
N ALA A 59 -5.91 -5.34 -7.85
CA ALA A 59 -6.25 -6.70 -7.46
C ALA A 59 -7.59 -6.79 -6.70
N THR A 60 -7.96 -5.73 -5.97
CA THR A 60 -9.15 -5.70 -5.12
C THR A 60 -10.40 -5.18 -5.82
N SER A 61 -10.25 -4.43 -6.92
CA SER A 61 -11.37 -3.84 -7.64
C SER A 61 -11.17 -3.91 -9.15
N SER A 62 -12.28 -4.01 -9.88
CA SER A 62 -12.26 -3.96 -11.34
C SER A 62 -12.09 -2.52 -11.84
N PRO A 63 -11.55 -2.31 -13.06
CA PRO A 63 -11.51 -1.00 -13.69
C PRO A 63 -12.91 -0.37 -13.77
N ARG A 64 -12.99 0.93 -13.47
CA ARG A 64 -14.25 1.69 -13.47
C ARG A 64 -14.01 3.14 -13.87
N ASP A 65 -14.94 3.69 -14.64
CA ASP A 65 -14.97 5.11 -15.00
C ASP A 65 -15.65 5.91 -13.89
N VAL A 66 -15.00 6.99 -13.44
CA VAL A 66 -15.45 7.80 -12.31
C VAL A 66 -15.61 9.26 -12.74
N ILE A 67 -16.73 9.89 -12.37
CA ILE A 67 -16.95 11.33 -12.50
C ILE A 67 -16.88 11.95 -11.11
N ILE A 68 -16.01 12.95 -10.94
CA ILE A 68 -15.91 13.73 -9.71
C ILE A 68 -16.66 15.05 -9.93
N LEU A 69 -17.76 15.24 -9.21
CA LEU A 69 -18.50 16.51 -9.19
C LEU A 69 -18.14 17.28 -7.91
N ILE A 70 -17.68 18.51 -8.08
CA ILE A 70 -17.28 19.39 -6.99
C ILE A 70 -18.33 20.49 -6.84
N ASP A 71 -18.89 20.64 -5.64
CA ASP A 71 -19.79 21.75 -5.33
C ASP A 71 -18.98 23.05 -5.15
N ALA A 72 -19.35 24.08 -5.92
CA ALA A 72 -18.76 25.42 -5.89
C ALA A 72 -19.75 26.49 -5.41
N SER A 73 -20.86 26.07 -4.79
CA SER A 73 -21.87 26.98 -4.22
C SER A 73 -21.35 27.74 -3.00
N GLY A 74 -22.03 28.85 -2.65
CA GLY A 74 -21.60 29.72 -1.55
C GLY A 74 -21.57 29.04 -0.16
N SER A 75 -22.26 27.93 0.04
CA SER A 75 -22.18 27.13 1.29
C SER A 75 -20.83 26.44 1.48
N MET A 76 -20.05 26.28 0.40
CA MET A 76 -18.73 25.64 0.46
C MET A 76 -17.60 26.61 0.84
N THR A 77 -17.90 27.90 1.04
CA THR A 77 -16.92 28.96 1.34
C THR A 77 -16.22 28.80 2.71
N GLY A 78 -16.75 27.95 3.60
CA GLY A 78 -16.14 27.63 4.90
C GLY A 78 -16.26 28.75 5.95
N LEU A 79 -15.66 28.50 7.13
CA LEU A 79 -15.46 29.50 8.19
C LEU A 79 -14.25 30.36 7.84
N LYS A 80 -14.42 31.68 7.94
CA LYS A 80 -13.31 32.65 7.85
C LYS A 80 -12.38 32.57 9.05
#